data_AF-A0A1G2ZYT5-F1
#
_entry.id   AF-A0A1G2ZYT5-F1
#
_cell.length_a   1.000
_cell.length_b   1.000
_cell.length_c   1.000
_cell.angle_alpha   90.00
_cell.angle_beta   90.00
_cell.angle_gamma   90.00
#
_symmetry.space_group_name_H-M   'P 1'
#
loop_
_entity.id
_entity.type
_entity.pdbx_description
1 polymer ?
#
loop_
_entity_poly.entity_id
_entity_poly.type
_entity_poly.pdbx_seq_one_letter_code
_entity_poly.pdbx_strand_id
1 'polypeptide(L)'
;MRSAREARGLPYQEERIAAKTAETRATPLPWVNQVREFQAGYFRELGNVLSAEQKDDPATAVAMQNALTEPRQAWLSFVNVSVTVLTLSVGACLLVGLFTRIAAIFGAGFLLAIIATQPPWVAGAEPTIYQTVELAGLLVLAATGAGRWAGLDYFLAALWRRLRHPKQMQNAK
;
A
#
# COMPACT_ATOMS: atom_id res chain seq x y z
N MET A 1 -8.09 -24.38 26.76
CA MET A 1 -8.27 -24.36 25.29
C MET A 1 -9.62 -24.91 24.78
N ARG A 2 -10.46 -25.60 25.58
CA ARG A 2 -11.80 -26.07 25.14
C ARG A 2 -12.87 -24.96 25.04
N SER A 3 -12.85 -23.97 25.94
CA SER A 3 -13.87 -22.90 26.01
C SER A 3 -13.92 -21.98 24.78
N ALA A 4 -12.78 -21.72 24.13
CA ALA A 4 -12.70 -20.89 22.91
C ALA A 4 -13.22 -21.60 21.65
N ARG A 5 -13.47 -22.91 21.70
CA ARG A 5 -14.04 -23.69 20.60
C ARG A 5 -15.57 -23.75 20.69
N GLU A 6 -16.13 -23.82 21.89
CA GLU A 6 -17.59 -23.80 22.13
C GLU A 6 -18.19 -22.39 21.92
N ALA A 7 -17.42 -21.33 22.22
CA ALA A 7 -17.85 -19.95 22.03
C ALA A 7 -18.06 -19.54 20.56
N ARG A 8 -17.33 -20.17 19.62
CA ARG A 8 -17.35 -19.85 18.18
C ARG A 8 -18.65 -20.25 17.46
N GLY A 9 -19.56 -20.97 18.11
CA GLY A 9 -20.83 -21.43 17.52
C GLY A 9 -22.07 -20.62 17.90
N LEU A 10 -21.91 -19.50 18.60
CA LEU A 10 -23.04 -18.73 19.12
C LEU A 10 -23.40 -17.57 18.17
N PRO A 11 -24.65 -17.51 17.66
CA PRO A 11 -25.05 -16.61 16.57
C PRO A 11 -24.92 -15.10 16.87
N TYR A 12 -24.63 -14.71 18.11
CA TYR A 12 -24.53 -13.32 18.58
C TYR A 12 -23.11 -12.89 18.98
N GLN A 13 -22.12 -13.78 18.99
CA GLN A 13 -20.76 -13.42 19.41
C GLN A 13 -20.01 -12.59 18.38
N GLU A 14 -20.13 -12.94 17.09
CA GLU A 14 -19.50 -12.16 16.01
C GLU A 14 -20.05 -10.74 15.95
N GLU A 15 -21.37 -10.59 16.08
CA GLU A 15 -22.03 -9.29 16.13
C GLU A 15 -21.56 -8.45 17.33
N ARG A 16 -21.42 -9.06 18.52
CA ARG A 16 -20.87 -8.37 19.70
C ARG A 16 -19.41 -8.00 19.55
N ILE A 17 -18.59 -8.85 18.94
CA ILE A 17 -17.19 -8.54 18.66
C ILE A 17 -17.11 -7.38 17.67
N ALA A 18 -17.86 -7.43 16.57
CA ALA A 18 -17.92 -6.36 15.58
C ALA A 18 -18.39 -5.03 16.19
N ALA A 19 -19.45 -5.06 17.00
CA ALA A 19 -19.96 -3.89 17.72
C ALA A 19 -18.91 -3.31 18.68
N LYS A 20 -18.22 -4.17 19.45
CA LYS A 20 -17.17 -3.73 20.38
C LYS A 20 -15.93 -3.22 19.67
N THR A 21 -15.54 -3.80 18.54
CA THR A 21 -14.44 -3.29 17.72
C THR A 21 -14.79 -1.92 17.11
N ALA A 22 -16.03 -1.74 16.64
CA ALA A 22 -16.51 -0.45 16.14
C ALA A 22 -16.54 0.62 17.23
N GLU A 23 -17.04 0.27 18.42
CA GLU A 23 -17.05 1.15 19.59
C GLU A 23 -15.63 1.58 19.97
N THR A 24 -14.70 0.63 20.13
CA THR A 24 -13.29 0.92 20.45
C THR A 24 -12.62 1.81 19.41
N ARG A 25 -12.93 1.62 18.11
CA ARG A 25 -12.41 2.49 17.03
C ARG A 25 -12.99 3.91 17.09
N ALA A 26 -14.22 4.06 17.54
CA ALA A 26 -14.91 5.35 17.62
C ALA A 26 -14.56 6.14 18.90
N THR A 27 -14.28 5.47 20.01
CA THR A 27 -13.94 6.09 21.31
C THR A 27 -12.86 7.17 21.25
N PRO A 28 -11.72 7.00 20.53
CA PRO A 28 -10.68 8.03 20.48
C PRO A 28 -11.03 9.21 19.55
N LEU A 29 -12.03 9.10 18.67
CA LEU A 29 -12.29 10.12 17.64
C LEU A 29 -12.54 11.53 18.18
N PRO A 30 -13.30 11.74 19.27
CA PRO A 30 -13.49 13.08 19.83
C PRO A 30 -12.17 13.72 20.30
N TRP A 31 -11.29 12.93 20.92
CA TRP A 31 -9.98 13.38 21.40
C TRP A 31 -9.06 13.72 20.23
N VAL A 32 -9.07 12.88 19.19
CA VAL A 32 -8.34 13.15 17.94
C VAL A 32 -8.82 14.45 17.30
N ASN A 33 -10.13 14.70 17.30
CA ASN A 33 -10.70 15.93 16.73
C ASN A 33 -10.31 17.17 17.55
N GLN A 34 -10.33 17.08 18.88
CA GLN A 34 -9.85 18.17 19.74
C GLN A 34 -8.38 18.50 19.47
N VAL A 35 -7.51 17.49 19.36
CA VAL A 35 -6.09 17.70 19.04
C VAL A 35 -5.92 18.36 17.67
N ARG A 36 -6.69 17.93 16.66
CA ARG A 36 -6.68 18.57 15.33
C ARG A 36 -7.12 20.03 15.38
N GLU A 37 -8.13 20.33 16.19
CA GLU A 37 -8.62 21.70 16.36
C GLU A 37 -7.57 22.58 17.05
N PHE A 38 -6.93 22.10 18.11
CA PHE A 38 -5.81 22.79 18.77
C PHE A 38 -4.66 23.04 17.80
N GLN A 39 -4.27 22.03 17.00
CA GLN A 39 -3.20 22.16 16.02
C GLN A 39 -3.56 23.16 14.91
N ALA A 40 -4.80 23.14 14.42
CA ALA A 40 -5.27 24.10 13.42
C ALA A 40 -5.32 25.54 13.97
N GLY A 41 -5.73 25.72 15.23
CA GLY A 41 -5.68 27.00 15.93
C GLY A 41 -4.25 27.54 16.05
N TYR A 42 -3.32 26.70 16.50
CA TYR A 42 -1.90 27.04 16.61
C TYR A 42 -1.30 27.50 15.27
N PHE A 43 -1.54 26.77 14.19
CA PHE A 43 -1.05 27.16 12.86
C PHE A 43 -1.71 28.45 12.34
N ARG A 44 -2.98 28.69 12.67
CA ARG A 44 -3.67 29.95 12.32
C ARG A 44 -3.04 31.14 13.04
N GLU A 45 -2.73 30.99 14.33
CA GLU A 45 -2.08 32.04 15.12
C GLU A 45 -0.65 32.33 14.63
N LEU A 46 0.12 31.29 14.31
CA LEU A 46 1.43 31.45 13.68
C LEU A 46 1.34 32.20 12.34
N GLY A 47 0.33 31.88 11.53
CA GLY A 47 0.08 32.61 10.28
C GLY A 47 -0.24 34.09 10.50
N ASN A 48 -0.76 34.49 11.66
CA ASN A 48 -1.02 35.89 11.99
C ASN A 48 0.22 36.68 12.44
N VAL A 49 1.35 36.00 12.67
CA VAL A 49 2.64 36.66 12.90
C VAL A 49 3.19 37.31 11.62
N LEU A 50 2.78 36.82 10.44
CA LEU A 50 3.19 37.38 9.16
C LEU A 50 2.39 38.65 8.82
N SER A 51 3.08 39.65 8.24
CA SER A 51 2.43 40.86 7.73
C SER A 51 1.49 40.55 6.56
N ALA A 52 0.57 41.47 6.26
CA ALA A 52 -0.37 41.28 5.15
C ALA A 52 0.34 41.12 3.80
N GLU A 53 1.46 41.83 3.60
CA GLU A 53 2.30 41.73 2.40
C GLU A 53 3.03 40.37 2.32
N GLN A 54 3.44 39.81 3.46
CA GLN A 54 4.12 38.51 3.51
C GLN A 54 3.17 37.33 3.29
N LYS A 55 1.88 37.51 3.57
CA LYS A 55 0.85 36.49 3.30
C LYS A 55 0.53 36.36 1.82
N ASP A 56 0.63 37.45 1.07
CA ASP A 56 0.37 37.50 -0.37
C ASP A 56 1.58 37.04 -1.21
N ASP A 57 2.76 36.93 -0.59
CA ASP A 57 3.94 36.37 -1.23
C ASP A 57 3.90 34.83 -1.25
N PRO A 58 3.78 34.19 -2.44
CA PRO A 58 3.75 32.73 -2.55
C PRO A 58 5.02 32.07 -2.04
N ALA A 59 6.19 32.74 -2.09
CA ALA A 59 7.44 32.18 -1.59
C ALA A 59 7.41 32.07 -0.05
N THR A 60 6.88 33.08 0.62
CA THR A 60 6.77 33.12 2.08
C THR A 60 5.71 32.13 2.60
N ALA A 61 4.59 31.96 1.89
CA ALA A 61 3.58 30.95 2.23
C ALA A 61 4.13 29.52 2.14
N VAL A 62 4.90 29.21 1.08
CA VAL A 62 5.56 27.91 0.91
C VAL A 62 6.66 27.70 1.96
N ALA A 63 7.45 28.73 2.29
CA ALA A 63 8.47 28.67 3.33
C ALA A 63 7.86 28.39 4.70
N MET A 64 6.75 29.06 5.05
CA MET A 64 6.01 28.78 6.29
C MET A 64 5.48 27.35 6.30
N GLN A 65 4.86 26.88 5.22
CA GLN A 65 4.33 25.53 5.15
C GLN A 65 5.44 24.46 5.28
N ASN A 66 6.60 24.69 4.68
CA ASN A 66 7.78 23.81 4.80
C ASN A 66 8.40 23.85 6.20
N ALA A 67 8.38 25.00 6.89
CA ALA A 67 8.87 25.12 8.27
C ALA A 67 7.95 24.43 9.28
N LEU A 68 6.64 24.40 9.01
CA LEU A 68 5.62 23.75 9.86
C LEU A 68 5.47 22.25 9.56
N THR A 69 5.93 21.80 8.41
CA THR A 69 5.94 20.37 8.07
C THR A 69 7.20 19.74 8.65
N GLU A 70 7.04 18.89 9.66
CA GLU A 70 8.18 18.12 10.16
C GLU A 70 8.82 17.31 9.01
N PRO A 71 10.16 17.29 8.87
CA PRO A 71 10.84 16.51 7.82
C PRO A 71 10.41 15.03 7.82
N ARG A 72 10.07 14.51 9.01
CA ARG A 72 9.53 13.15 9.20
C ARG A 72 8.18 12.96 8.51
N GLN A 73 7.32 13.98 8.47
CA GLN A 73 6.01 13.92 7.85
C GLN A 73 6.09 13.98 6.32
N ALA A 74 7.05 14.72 5.77
CA ALA A 74 7.36 14.69 4.34
C ALA A 74 7.82 13.29 3.90
N TRP A 75 8.71 12.66 4.67
CA TRP A 75 9.14 11.28 4.43
C TRP A 75 7.98 10.27 4.50
N LEU A 76 7.13 10.36 5.53
CA LEU A 76 5.94 9.52 5.66
C LEU A 76 4.99 9.67 4.46
N SER A 77 4.80 10.90 3.99
CA SER A 77 3.96 11.18 2.83
C SER A 77 4.54 10.58 1.55
N PHE A 78 5.85 10.70 1.35
CA PHE A 78 6.56 10.07 0.24
C PHE A 78 6.44 8.54 0.26
N VAL A 79 6.65 7.91 1.42
CA VAL A 79 6.49 6.45 1.58
C VAL A 79 5.05 6.03 1.30
N ASN A 80 4.06 6.77 1.82
CA ASN A 80 2.64 6.46 1.62
C ASN A 80 2.24 6.49 0.13
N VAL A 81 2.69 7.52 -0.59
CA VAL A 81 2.46 7.63 -2.05
C VAL A 81 3.20 6.51 -2.79
N SER A 82 4.47 6.25 -2.44
CA SER A 82 5.27 5.21 -3.08
C SER A 82 4.66 3.82 -2.92
N VAL A 83 4.22 3.49 -1.71
CA VAL A 83 3.52 2.23 -1.42
C VAL A 83 2.22 2.13 -2.22
N THR A 84 1.43 3.20 -2.26
CA THR A 84 0.17 3.23 -3.02
C THR A 84 0.41 2.98 -4.52
N VAL A 85 1.38 3.68 -5.10
CA VAL A 85 1.74 3.53 -6.52
C VAL A 85 2.26 2.13 -6.81
N LEU A 86 3.12 1.58 -5.94
CA LEU A 86 3.66 0.24 -6.07
C LEU A 86 2.54 -0.82 -6.05
N THR A 87 1.69 -0.81 -5.03
CA THR A 87 0.62 -1.79 -4.87
C THR A 87 -0.38 -1.74 -6.03
N LEU A 88 -0.79 -0.53 -6.44
CA LEU A 88 -1.70 -0.36 -7.58
C LEU A 88 -1.07 -0.84 -8.89
N SER A 89 0.20 -0.49 -9.13
CA SER A 89 0.92 -0.89 -10.34
C SER A 89 1.12 -2.41 -10.40
N VAL A 90 1.51 -3.04 -9.30
CA VAL A 90 1.66 -4.50 -9.21
C VAL A 90 0.32 -5.19 -9.47
N GLY A 91 -0.76 -4.74 -8.79
CA GLY A 91 -2.10 -5.29 -8.99
C GLY A 91 -2.57 -5.16 -10.45
N ALA A 92 -2.41 -3.98 -11.06
CA ALA A 92 -2.76 -3.75 -12.46
C ALA A 92 -1.96 -4.62 -13.42
N CYS A 93 -0.64 -4.74 -13.23
CA CYS A 93 0.23 -5.60 -14.02
C CYS A 93 -0.20 -7.08 -13.95
N LEU A 94 -0.55 -7.56 -12.76
CA LEU A 94 -1.00 -8.94 -12.55
C LEU A 94 -2.38 -9.19 -13.18
N LEU A 95 -3.31 -8.24 -13.12
CA LEU A 95 -4.63 -8.35 -13.75
C LEU A 95 -4.55 -8.35 -15.28
N VAL A 96 -3.72 -7.48 -15.86
CA VAL A 96 -3.51 -7.40 -17.32
C VAL A 96 -2.65 -8.56 -17.84
N GLY A 97 -1.87 -9.21 -16.97
CA GLY A 97 -0.93 -10.24 -17.36
C GLY A 97 0.35 -9.67 -17.98
N LEU A 98 0.75 -8.46 -17.59
CA LEU A 98 1.95 -7.76 -18.03
C LEU A 98 3.03 -7.80 -16.93
N PHE A 99 4.26 -8.13 -17.30
CA PHE A 99 5.41 -8.36 -16.45
C PHE A 99 5.11 -9.23 -15.23
N THR A 100 4.29 -10.28 -15.37
CA THR A 100 3.66 -10.96 -14.23
C THR A 100 4.66 -11.52 -13.24
N ARG A 101 5.78 -12.07 -13.74
CA ARG A 101 6.82 -12.64 -12.89
C ARG A 101 7.55 -11.57 -12.09
N ILE A 102 7.85 -10.43 -12.73
CA ILE A 102 8.54 -9.31 -12.09
C ILE A 102 7.60 -8.65 -11.08
N ALA A 103 6.37 -8.35 -11.48
CA ALA A 103 5.34 -7.79 -10.62
C ALA A 103 5.07 -8.67 -9.38
N ALA A 104 4.99 -10.00 -9.57
CA ALA A 104 4.81 -10.94 -8.46
C ALA A 104 5.98 -10.95 -7.48
N ILE A 105 7.23 -10.88 -7.97
CA ILE A 105 8.42 -10.80 -7.11
C ILE A 105 8.44 -9.49 -6.30
N PHE A 106 8.14 -8.36 -6.93
CA PHE A 106 8.07 -7.07 -6.24
C PHE A 106 6.94 -7.05 -5.19
N GLY A 107 5.75 -7.54 -5.54
CA GLY A 107 4.65 -7.67 -4.59
C GLY A 107 4.99 -8.60 -3.42
N ALA A 108 5.64 -9.74 -3.69
CA ALA A 108 6.09 -10.67 -2.67
C ALA A 108 7.14 -10.03 -1.73
N GLY A 109 8.13 -9.33 -2.29
CA GLY A 109 9.12 -8.59 -1.49
C GLY A 109 8.48 -7.52 -0.61
N PHE A 110 7.51 -6.79 -1.14
CA PHE A 110 6.75 -5.79 -0.39
C PHE A 110 5.93 -6.40 0.76
N LEU A 111 5.19 -7.48 0.51
CA LEU A 111 4.44 -8.17 1.57
C LEU A 111 5.35 -8.76 2.64
N LEU A 112 6.52 -9.28 2.24
CA LEU A 112 7.52 -9.77 3.17
C LEU A 112 8.04 -8.65 4.09
N ALA A 113 8.25 -7.44 3.56
CA ALA A 113 8.62 -6.28 4.38
C ALA A 113 7.53 -5.90 5.40
N ILE A 114 6.25 -6.01 5.04
CA ILE A 114 5.13 -5.79 5.97
C ILE A 114 5.15 -6.85 7.07
N ILE A 115 5.26 -8.14 6.71
CA ILE A 115 5.29 -9.25 7.67
C ILE A 115 6.52 -9.13 8.58
N ALA A 116 7.67 -8.72 8.05
CA ALA A 116 8.87 -8.52 8.84
C ALA A 116 8.73 -7.38 9.87
N THR A 117 7.93 -6.35 9.56
CA THR A 117 7.66 -5.25 10.48
C THR A 117 6.66 -5.65 11.59
N GLN A 118 5.77 -6.60 11.30
CA GLN A 118 4.76 -7.11 12.23
C GLN A 118 4.79 -8.65 12.25
N PRO A 119 5.86 -9.25 12.80
CA PRO A 119 6.03 -10.69 12.76
C PRO A 119 4.92 -11.40 13.55
N PRO A 120 4.31 -12.45 13.01
CA PRO A 120 3.12 -13.09 13.59
C PRO A 120 3.37 -13.77 14.94
N TRP A 121 4.65 -13.99 15.30
CA TRP A 121 5.05 -14.57 16.58
C TRP A 121 5.25 -13.54 17.70
N VAL A 122 5.20 -12.24 17.40
CA VAL A 122 5.35 -11.17 18.40
C VAL A 122 4.00 -10.79 19.00
N ALA A 123 3.91 -10.82 20.32
CA ALA A 123 2.70 -10.43 21.04
C ALA A 123 2.42 -8.93 20.85
N GLY A 124 1.18 -8.59 20.49
CA GLY A 124 0.76 -7.21 20.20
C GLY A 124 0.99 -6.76 18.75
N ALA A 125 1.57 -7.61 17.90
CA ALA A 125 1.62 -7.36 16.46
C ALA A 125 0.23 -7.54 15.83
N GLU A 126 -0.06 -6.74 14.80
CA GLU A 126 -1.28 -6.91 14.01
C GLU A 126 -1.28 -8.25 13.26
N PRO A 127 -2.42 -8.95 13.12
CA PRO A 127 -2.46 -10.22 12.41
C PRO A 127 -2.03 -10.11 10.95
N THR A 128 -1.02 -10.89 10.55
CA THR A 128 -0.45 -10.88 9.19
C THR A 128 -0.81 -12.11 8.34
N ILE A 129 -1.87 -12.85 8.72
CA ILE A 129 -2.28 -14.10 8.04
C ILE A 129 -2.67 -13.85 6.58
N TYR A 130 -3.43 -12.80 6.29
CA TYR A 130 -3.86 -12.49 4.92
C TYR A 130 -2.66 -12.17 4.02
N GLN A 131 -1.73 -11.38 4.52
CA GLN A 131 -0.49 -11.00 3.85
C GLN A 131 0.40 -12.22 3.60
N THR A 132 0.41 -13.19 4.52
CA THR A 132 1.17 -14.44 4.38
C THR A 132 0.59 -15.34 3.28
N VAL A 133 -0.74 -15.46 3.22
CA VAL A 133 -1.42 -16.22 2.15
C VAL A 133 -1.23 -15.55 0.79
N GLU A 134 -1.34 -14.22 0.75
CA GLU A 134 -1.13 -13.44 -0.47
C GLU A 134 0.34 -13.54 -0.96
N LEU A 135 1.31 -13.48 -0.04
CA LEU A 135 2.72 -13.72 -0.33
C LEU A 135 2.94 -15.11 -0.96
N ALA A 136 2.37 -16.16 -0.38
CA ALA A 136 2.46 -17.51 -0.93
C ALA A 136 1.85 -17.59 -2.34
N GLY A 137 0.70 -16.94 -2.56
CA GLY A 137 0.07 -16.83 -3.87
C GLY A 137 0.97 -16.15 -4.90
N LEU A 138 1.60 -15.03 -4.55
CA LEU A 138 2.53 -14.32 -5.42
C LEU A 138 3.78 -15.14 -5.74
N LEU A 139 4.32 -15.89 -4.78
CA LEU A 139 5.47 -16.78 -5.01
C LEU A 139 5.11 -17.93 -5.95
N VAL A 140 3.92 -18.54 -5.80
CA VAL A 140 3.41 -19.55 -6.73
C VAL A 140 3.24 -18.96 -8.13
N LEU A 141 2.70 -17.75 -8.24
CA LEU A 141 2.52 -17.08 -9.53
C LEU A 141 3.86 -16.72 -10.19
N ALA A 142 4.86 -16.31 -9.40
CA ALA A 142 6.22 -16.05 -9.86
C ALA A 142 6.94 -17.34 -10.31
N ALA A 143 6.71 -18.46 -9.64
CA ALA A 143 7.32 -19.75 -9.94
C ALA A 143 6.69 -20.43 -11.17
N THR A 144 5.36 -20.42 -11.27
CA THR A 144 4.61 -21.03 -12.38
C THR A 144 4.77 -20.24 -13.68
N GLY A 145 5.05 -18.94 -13.60
CA GLY A 145 5.26 -18.10 -14.78
C GLY A 145 3.99 -17.97 -15.64
N ALA A 146 2.83 -17.86 -14.99
CA ALA A 146 1.51 -17.82 -15.65
C ALA A 146 1.41 -16.79 -16.79
N GLY A 147 2.09 -15.64 -16.69
CA GLY A 147 2.10 -14.62 -17.75
C GLY A 147 2.62 -15.11 -19.10
N ARG A 148 3.47 -16.14 -19.15
CA ARG A 148 3.96 -16.71 -20.43
C ARG A 148 2.92 -17.54 -21.17
N TRP A 149 1.87 -17.99 -20.47
CA TRP A 149 0.84 -18.87 -21.01
C TRP A 149 -0.53 -18.18 -21.15
N ALA A 150 -0.85 -17.27 -20.22
CA ALA A 150 -2.16 -16.62 -20.14
C ALA A 150 -2.11 -15.08 -20.14
N GLY A 151 -0.90 -14.47 -20.18
CA GLY A 151 -0.72 -13.03 -20.06
C GLY A 151 -0.35 -12.31 -21.35
N LEU A 152 -0.51 -10.99 -21.35
CA LEU A 152 -0.02 -10.07 -22.39
C LEU A 152 1.50 -10.18 -22.60
N ASP A 153 2.24 -10.66 -21.60
CA ASP A 153 3.65 -11.01 -21.68
C ASP A 153 3.99 -11.95 -22.85
N TYR A 154 3.09 -12.87 -23.21
CA TYR A 154 3.28 -13.72 -24.38
C TYR A 154 3.31 -12.90 -25.67
N PHE A 155 2.38 -11.97 -25.85
CA PHE A 155 2.28 -11.14 -27.05
C PHE A 155 3.48 -10.21 -27.18
N LEU A 156 3.95 -9.61 -26.09
CA LEU A 156 5.16 -8.79 -26.10
C LEU A 156 6.41 -9.61 -26.42
N ALA A 157 6.56 -10.80 -25.83
CA ALA A 157 7.65 -11.71 -26.15
C ALA A 157 7.60 -12.16 -27.62
N ALA A 158 6.42 -12.44 -28.16
CA ALA A 158 6.23 -12.82 -29.56
C ALA A 158 6.53 -11.66 -30.53
N LEU A 159 6.08 -10.44 -30.19
CA LEU A 159 6.34 -9.23 -30.97
C LEU A 159 7.83 -8.88 -30.97
N TRP A 160 8.50 -8.95 -29.82
CA TRP A 160 9.96 -8.76 -29.72
C TRP A 160 10.75 -9.81 -30.49
N ARG A 161 10.33 -11.08 -30.49
CA ARG A 161 10.98 -12.12 -31.31
C ARG A 161 10.80 -11.86 -32.80
N ARG A 162 9.62 -11.42 -33.24
CA ARG A 162 9.37 -11.01 -34.63
C ARG A 162 10.21 -9.82 -35.06
N LEU A 163 10.36 -8.83 -34.19
CA LEU A 163 11.19 -7.63 -34.47
C LEU A 163 12.68 -7.96 -34.52
N ARG A 164 13.16 -8.93 -33.72
CA ARG A 164 14.57 -9.36 -33.74
C ARG A 164 14.93 -10.34 -34.86
N HIS A 165 13.97 -11.04 -35.45
CA HIS A 165 14.21 -11.93 -36.59
C HIS A 165 13.34 -11.55 -37.80
N PRO A 166 13.70 -10.50 -38.55
CA PRO A 166 13.08 -10.23 -39.84
C PRO A 166 13.58 -11.27 -40.86
N LYS A 167 12.79 -12.33 -41.06
CA LYS A 167 12.79 -13.26 -42.21
C LYS A 167 14.15 -13.86 -42.66
N GLN A 168 14.37 -15.12 -42.26
CA GLN A 168 15.12 -16.12 -43.05
C GLN A 168 14.25 -16.64 -44.23
N MET A 169 13.71 -15.74 -45.06
CA MET A 169 12.96 -16.09 -46.28
C MET A 169 13.66 -15.54 -47.51
N GLN A 170 14.92 -15.92 -47.69
CA GLN A 170 15.67 -15.69 -48.91
C GLN A 170 16.78 -16.72 -48.97
N ASN A 171 16.45 -17.97 -49.31
CA ASN A 171 17.35 -18.99 -49.87
C ASN A 171 16.53 -20.26 -50.17
N ALA A 172 15.63 -20.15 -51.14
CA ALA A 172 15.16 -21.27 -51.94
C ALA A 172 15.17 -20.79 -53.39
N LYS A 173 16.33 -20.90 -54.01
CA LYS A 173 16.52 -20.93 -55.46
C LYS A 173 17.21 -22.24 -55.79
#